data_AF-A0A158CZV2-F1
#
_entry.id   AF-A0A158CZV2-F1
#
_cell.length_a   1.000
_cell.length_b   1.000
_cell.length_c   1.000
_cell.angle_alpha   90.00
_cell.angle_beta   90.00
_cell.angle_gamma   90.00
#
_symmetry.space_group_name_H-M   'P 1'
#
loop_
_entity.id
_entity.type
_entity.pdbx_description
1 polymer ?
#
loop_
_entity_poly.entity_id
_entity_poly.type
_entity_poly.pdbx_seq_one_letter_code
_entity_poly.pdbx_strand_id
1 'polypeptide(L)'
;MPTDWNGKFLGTGNGGAGGVIQYDAMAIGLRRGFAVANTDMGTSPDGVSAVVGKMERIVDYGYRSTHLMTTMSKAMLKQFYSTDPTRSYFYGCSTGGAQGVQEALKFPQDYDGIVVGAMGHNRVPAHVAGLWAYVATQHDMTTYLTAAKRKLWADKVMDSCDALDGLRDGVIGRPDKCAVDPSVLQCAAGDGPDCLSAGQVGALRKIYAGPTHSVTGEHLYPGFLRGTELSFPAEVPSATAVSGGGNFPFQWIWGLNWNWRSFDFGRDVDVMRNTLNFAVDATSGDLTAFNARGGKMMMFQGLADPIAAPGETLNYLNTVEKTMPGQSDKFVRLFNAPGMGHCGGGVGPNVFGNFQVGFPEHPNDPTQDLLAAMEQWVENGRAPTQITATKYVNSQPTGPVERTMPLCAWPKVSKYKGTGDVNSAASFDCVAAD
;
A
#
# COMPACT_ATOMS: atom_id res chain seq x y z
N MET A 1 -17.78 -15.58 14.40
CA MET A 1 -17.76 -17.06 14.39
C MET A 1 -18.98 -17.53 13.60
N PRO A 2 -18.81 -18.07 12.38
CA PRO A 2 -19.93 -18.56 11.56
C PRO A 2 -20.44 -19.94 12.02
N THR A 3 -21.72 -20.26 11.79
CA THR A 3 -22.25 -21.61 12.05
C THR A 3 -21.62 -22.64 11.11
N ASP A 4 -21.52 -22.30 9.83
CA ASP A 4 -20.90 -23.13 8.78
C ASP A 4 -19.39 -22.82 8.70
N TRP A 5 -18.67 -23.13 9.78
CA TRP A 5 -17.24 -22.85 9.88
C TRP A 5 -16.42 -23.82 9.02
N ASN A 6 -15.54 -23.27 8.19
CA ASN A 6 -14.65 -24.03 7.30
C ASN A 6 -13.37 -24.55 8.00
N GLY A 7 -13.27 -24.40 9.33
CA GLY A 7 -12.11 -24.80 10.12
C GLY A 7 -10.95 -23.79 10.13
N LYS A 8 -11.06 -22.64 9.44
CA LYS A 8 -9.97 -21.67 9.26
C LYS A 8 -10.22 -20.37 10.02
N PHE A 9 -9.14 -19.73 10.44
CA PHE A 9 -9.15 -18.40 11.06
C PHE A 9 -8.62 -17.33 10.10
N LEU A 10 -9.25 -16.15 10.11
CA LEU A 10 -8.80 -14.96 9.37
C LEU A 10 -8.71 -13.74 10.30
N GLY A 11 -7.49 -13.28 10.57
CA GLY A 11 -7.27 -11.95 11.12
C GLY A 11 -7.33 -10.90 10.02
N THR A 12 -8.00 -9.77 10.27
CA THR A 12 -7.98 -8.63 9.35
C THR A 12 -7.25 -7.43 9.95
N GLY A 13 -6.60 -6.63 9.10
CA GLY A 13 -5.92 -5.39 9.49
C GLY A 13 -6.83 -4.15 9.48
N ASN A 14 -6.22 -2.99 9.74
CA ASN A 14 -6.87 -1.68 9.79
C ASN A 14 -6.27 -0.70 8.77
N GLY A 15 -6.79 0.53 8.72
CA GLY A 15 -6.25 1.64 7.94
C GLY A 15 -5.85 2.81 8.84
N GLY A 16 -4.99 3.70 8.31
CA GLY A 16 -4.61 4.95 8.98
C GLY A 16 -4.13 4.74 10.42
N ALA A 17 -4.62 5.54 11.36
CA ALA A 17 -4.26 5.49 12.78
C ALA A 17 -5.01 4.41 13.61
N GLY A 18 -5.71 3.48 12.95
CA GLY A 18 -6.55 2.48 13.63
C GLY A 18 -7.84 3.09 14.19
N GLY A 19 -8.27 2.62 15.35
CA GLY A 19 -9.33 3.24 16.17
C GLY A 19 -10.75 2.76 15.85
N VAL A 20 -10.88 1.90 14.84
CA VAL A 20 -12.16 1.35 14.40
C VAL A 20 -12.01 -0.12 14.05
N ILE A 21 -13.08 -0.88 14.27
CA ILE A 21 -13.19 -2.26 13.79
C ILE A 21 -13.57 -2.26 12.31
N GLN A 22 -12.82 -2.99 11.49
CA GLN A 22 -13.03 -3.11 10.04
C GLN A 22 -14.08 -4.18 9.71
N TYR A 23 -15.36 -3.88 9.97
CA TYR A 23 -16.46 -4.82 9.75
C TYR A 23 -16.60 -5.29 8.30
N ASP A 24 -16.35 -4.42 7.31
CA ASP A 24 -16.44 -4.80 5.89
C ASP A 24 -15.38 -5.84 5.52
N ALA A 25 -14.15 -5.68 6.04
CA ALA A 25 -13.09 -6.67 5.85
C ALA A 25 -13.43 -8.01 6.53
N MET A 26 -13.99 -7.95 7.74
CA MET A 26 -14.45 -9.15 8.45
C MET A 26 -15.59 -9.86 7.69
N ALA A 27 -16.51 -9.11 7.07
CA ALA A 27 -17.61 -9.67 6.31
C ALA A 27 -17.14 -10.49 5.11
N ILE A 28 -16.00 -10.12 4.48
CA ILE A 28 -15.40 -10.88 3.38
C ILE A 28 -15.05 -12.30 3.82
N GLY A 29 -14.36 -12.45 4.96
CA GLY A 29 -14.01 -13.75 5.50
C GLY A 29 -15.21 -14.55 6.01
N LEU A 30 -16.15 -13.89 6.70
CA LEU A 30 -17.37 -14.55 7.22
C LEU A 30 -18.19 -15.20 6.10
N ARG A 31 -18.37 -14.51 4.97
CA ARG A 31 -19.10 -15.06 3.80
C ARG A 31 -18.43 -16.28 3.18
N ARG A 32 -17.14 -16.53 3.48
CA ARG A 32 -16.35 -17.68 3.02
C ARG A 32 -16.21 -18.77 4.08
N GLY A 33 -16.92 -18.64 5.20
CA GLY A 33 -16.90 -19.61 6.28
C GLY A 33 -15.73 -19.48 7.25
N PHE A 34 -14.91 -18.42 7.16
CA PHE A 34 -13.85 -18.19 8.15
C PHE A 34 -14.42 -17.73 9.48
N ALA A 35 -13.81 -18.18 10.57
CA ALA A 35 -13.84 -17.41 11.79
C ALA A 35 -12.96 -16.17 11.62
N VAL A 36 -13.50 -14.99 11.87
CA VAL A 36 -12.78 -13.72 11.65
C VAL A 36 -12.61 -12.93 12.94
N ALA A 37 -11.53 -12.15 13.01
CA ALA A 37 -11.33 -11.16 14.06
C ALA A 37 -10.58 -9.93 13.53
N ASN A 38 -10.80 -8.81 14.20
CA ASN A 38 -10.16 -7.53 13.95
C ASN A 38 -9.97 -6.81 15.29
N THR A 39 -9.08 -5.83 15.33
CA THR A 39 -8.80 -5.01 16.50
C THR A 39 -8.90 -3.53 16.14
N ASP A 40 -9.15 -2.67 17.11
CA ASP A 40 -9.05 -1.22 16.95
C ASP A 40 -7.61 -0.71 17.08
N MET A 41 -6.65 -1.63 17.21
CA MET A 41 -5.22 -1.37 17.41
C MET A 41 -4.89 -0.67 18.73
N GLY A 42 -5.79 -0.73 19.71
CA GLY A 42 -5.64 -0.04 20.99
C GLY A 42 -5.79 1.47 20.88
N THR A 43 -6.39 2.00 19.82
CA THR A 43 -6.53 3.46 19.63
C THR A 43 -7.97 3.97 19.73
N SER A 44 -8.96 3.10 19.94
CA SER A 44 -10.35 3.51 20.21
C SER A 44 -10.54 4.03 21.65
N PRO A 45 -11.52 4.91 21.91
CA PRO A 45 -12.39 5.58 20.93
C PRO A 45 -11.76 6.84 20.32
N ASP A 46 -10.64 7.31 20.87
CA ASP A 46 -10.13 8.66 20.60
C ASP A 46 -9.10 8.74 19.46
N GLY A 47 -8.89 7.64 18.73
CA GLY A 47 -8.01 7.52 17.57
C GLY A 47 -6.60 8.02 17.84
N VAL A 48 -6.16 8.99 17.03
CA VAL A 48 -4.82 9.61 17.16
C VAL A 48 -4.56 10.13 18.57
N SER A 49 -5.55 10.77 19.19
CA SER A 49 -5.40 11.38 20.52
C SER A 49 -5.24 10.35 21.64
N ALA A 50 -5.72 9.12 21.43
CA ALA A 50 -5.52 8.03 22.38
C ALA A 50 -4.04 7.66 22.54
N VAL A 51 -3.20 7.95 21.55
CA VAL A 51 -1.79 7.55 21.47
C VAL A 51 -0.82 8.65 21.90
N VAL A 52 -1.21 9.92 21.78
CA VAL A 52 -0.35 11.09 22.09
C VAL A 52 0.27 10.97 23.48
N GLY A 53 1.61 10.97 23.54
CA GLY A 53 2.38 10.85 24.78
C GLY A 53 2.27 9.50 25.51
N LYS A 54 1.70 8.45 24.88
CA LYS A 54 1.47 7.14 25.51
C LYS A 54 2.18 6.03 24.75
N MET A 55 3.40 5.70 25.18
CA MET A 55 4.24 4.70 24.51
C MET A 55 3.59 3.30 24.44
N GLU A 56 2.87 2.88 25.48
CA GLU A 56 2.14 1.61 25.47
C GLU A 56 1.11 1.51 24.33
N ARG A 57 0.47 2.64 23.99
CA ARG A 57 -0.50 2.70 22.90
C ARG A 57 0.19 2.71 21.53
N ILE A 58 1.41 3.23 21.45
CA ILE A 58 2.26 3.11 20.24
C ILE A 58 2.65 1.64 20.03
N VAL A 59 2.94 0.90 21.10
CA VAL A 59 3.22 -0.55 21.05
C VAL A 59 1.98 -1.37 20.68
N ASP A 60 0.81 -1.02 21.24
CA ASP A 60 -0.47 -1.62 20.85
C ASP A 60 -0.75 -1.43 19.37
N TYR A 61 -0.59 -0.20 18.88
CA TYR A 61 -0.74 0.14 17.47
C TYR A 61 0.29 -0.61 16.61
N GLY A 62 1.54 -0.65 17.04
CA GLY A 62 2.63 -1.24 16.27
C GLY A 62 2.43 -2.73 16.00
N TYR A 63 2.20 -3.51 17.06
CA TYR A 63 2.17 -4.97 16.93
C TYR A 63 1.34 -5.69 18.02
N ARG A 64 1.30 -5.17 19.25
CA ARG A 64 0.77 -5.94 20.39
C ARG A 64 -0.73 -6.20 20.27
N SER A 65 -1.49 -5.23 19.76
CA SER A 65 -2.94 -5.38 19.64
C SER A 65 -3.33 -6.46 18.62
N THR A 66 -2.63 -6.52 17.48
CA THR A 66 -2.87 -7.54 16.45
C THR A 66 -2.59 -8.94 17.00
N HIS A 67 -1.42 -9.14 17.63
CA HIS A 67 -1.04 -10.42 18.25
C HIS A 67 -2.01 -10.88 19.34
N LEU A 68 -2.40 -9.98 20.25
CA LEU A 68 -3.34 -10.32 21.32
C LEU A 68 -4.73 -10.66 20.76
N MET A 69 -5.19 -9.94 19.73
CA MET A 69 -6.40 -10.28 19.00
C MET A 69 -6.30 -11.68 18.38
N THR A 70 -5.18 -12.02 17.74
CA THR A 70 -4.95 -13.34 17.13
C THR A 70 -5.02 -14.46 18.16
N THR A 71 -4.21 -14.37 19.23
CA THR A 71 -4.08 -15.42 20.24
C THR A 71 -5.36 -15.63 21.03
N MET A 72 -6.03 -14.54 21.43
CA MET A 72 -7.31 -14.61 22.11
C MET A 72 -8.40 -15.20 21.21
N SER A 73 -8.44 -14.81 19.93
CA SER A 73 -9.40 -15.36 18.98
C SER A 73 -9.22 -16.87 18.82
N LYS A 74 -7.99 -17.36 18.64
CA LYS A 74 -7.73 -18.80 18.54
C LYS A 74 -8.17 -19.56 19.80
N ALA A 75 -7.92 -19.01 21.00
CA ALA A 75 -8.40 -19.60 22.24
C ALA A 75 -9.94 -19.66 22.32
N MET A 76 -10.62 -18.59 21.92
CA MET A 76 -12.09 -18.56 21.84
C MET A 76 -12.64 -19.56 20.82
N LEU A 77 -11.98 -19.72 19.67
CA LEU A 77 -12.38 -20.69 18.64
C LEU A 77 -12.25 -22.11 19.13
N LYS A 78 -11.15 -22.44 19.82
CA LYS A 78 -10.98 -23.75 20.46
C LYS A 78 -12.10 -24.05 21.44
N GLN A 79 -12.50 -23.06 22.25
CA GLN A 79 -13.59 -23.22 23.20
C GLN A 79 -14.96 -23.37 22.50
N PHE A 80 -15.19 -22.61 21.43
CA PHE A 80 -16.49 -22.57 20.74
C PHE A 80 -16.71 -23.79 19.83
N TYR A 81 -15.71 -24.18 19.05
CA TYR A 81 -15.79 -25.29 18.08
C TYR A 81 -15.17 -26.60 18.59
N SER A 82 -14.64 -26.63 19.82
CA SER A 82 -13.95 -27.79 20.41
C SER A 82 -12.70 -28.27 19.66
N THR A 83 -12.17 -27.47 18.73
CA THR A 83 -10.94 -27.74 17.98
C THR A 83 -10.23 -26.43 17.63
N ASP A 84 -8.90 -26.49 17.55
CA ASP A 84 -8.10 -25.37 17.02
C ASP A 84 -8.37 -25.17 15.52
N PRO A 85 -8.18 -23.95 14.98
CA PRO A 85 -8.21 -23.72 13.53
C PRO A 85 -7.17 -24.59 12.82
N THR A 86 -7.56 -25.21 11.71
CA THR A 86 -6.67 -26.04 10.89
C THR A 86 -5.61 -25.20 10.18
N ARG A 87 -5.97 -23.96 9.80
CA ARG A 87 -5.10 -22.94 9.22
C ARG A 87 -5.51 -21.55 9.68
N SER A 88 -4.54 -20.64 9.73
CA SER A 88 -4.74 -19.24 10.09
C SER A 88 -4.18 -18.32 9.01
N TYR A 89 -4.96 -17.32 8.61
CA TYR A 89 -4.61 -16.35 7.59
C TYR A 89 -4.69 -14.92 8.12
N PHE A 90 -3.84 -14.03 7.65
CA PHE A 90 -3.95 -12.59 7.89
C PHE A 90 -4.17 -11.86 6.57
N TYR A 91 -5.04 -10.86 6.59
CA TYR A 91 -5.35 -10.05 5.42
C TYR A 91 -5.49 -8.57 5.75
N GLY A 92 -4.65 -7.73 5.15
CA GLY A 92 -4.68 -6.29 5.40
C GLY A 92 -4.04 -5.47 4.30
N CYS A 93 -4.43 -4.21 4.21
CA CYS A 93 -3.81 -3.25 3.31
C CYS A 93 -3.51 -1.95 4.07
N SER A 94 -2.56 -1.13 3.60
CA SER A 94 -2.15 0.10 4.28
C SER A 94 -1.53 -0.20 5.66
N THR A 95 -2.12 0.33 6.73
CA THR A 95 -1.77 -0.04 8.11
C THR A 95 -1.89 -1.55 8.35
N GLY A 96 -2.88 -2.21 7.75
CA GLY A 96 -3.02 -3.66 7.76
C GLY A 96 -1.84 -4.37 7.09
N GLY A 97 -1.27 -3.77 6.03
CA GLY A 97 -0.04 -4.27 5.42
C GLY A 97 1.11 -4.29 6.43
N ALA A 98 1.27 -3.21 7.21
CA ALA A 98 2.26 -3.15 8.28
C ALA A 98 2.00 -4.18 9.38
N GLN A 99 0.75 -4.35 9.81
CA GLN A 99 0.36 -5.35 10.81
C GLN A 99 0.76 -6.77 10.36
N GLY A 100 0.47 -7.14 9.11
CA GLY A 100 0.83 -8.47 8.59
C GLY A 100 2.34 -8.70 8.54
N VAL A 101 3.12 -7.68 8.17
CA VAL A 101 4.59 -7.79 8.20
C VAL A 101 5.12 -7.89 9.64
N GLN A 102 4.55 -7.14 10.59
CA GLN A 102 4.89 -7.25 12.01
C GLN A 102 4.58 -8.65 12.57
N GLU A 103 3.43 -9.23 12.21
CA GLU A 103 3.08 -10.59 12.60
C GLU A 103 4.11 -11.60 12.06
N ALA A 104 4.50 -11.50 10.79
CA ALA A 104 5.51 -12.39 10.22
C ALA A 104 6.87 -12.29 10.92
N LEU A 105 7.29 -11.06 11.29
CA LEU A 105 8.58 -10.79 11.91
C LEU A 105 8.63 -11.15 13.41
N LYS A 106 7.59 -10.79 14.17
CA LYS A 106 7.58 -10.89 15.64
C LYS A 106 6.85 -12.12 16.15
N PHE A 107 5.82 -12.57 15.43
CA PHE A 107 4.91 -13.64 15.85
C PHE A 107 4.70 -14.65 14.72
N PRO A 108 5.77 -15.27 14.20
CA PRO A 108 5.68 -16.10 12.99
C PRO A 108 4.65 -17.22 13.10
N GLN A 109 4.33 -17.70 14.31
CA GLN A 109 3.33 -18.73 14.60
C GLN A 109 1.86 -18.29 14.46
N ASP A 110 1.60 -16.99 14.36
CA ASP A 110 0.24 -16.45 14.40
C ASP A 110 -0.51 -16.74 13.10
N TYR A 111 0.18 -16.85 11.96
CA TYR A 111 -0.45 -17.07 10.67
C TYR A 111 0.37 -18.00 9.76
N ASP A 112 -0.32 -18.84 8.99
CA ASP A 112 0.27 -19.73 7.99
C ASP A 112 0.34 -19.03 6.62
N GLY A 113 -0.59 -18.12 6.33
CA GLY A 113 -0.60 -17.30 5.13
C GLY A 113 -0.92 -15.83 5.43
N ILE A 114 -0.17 -14.90 4.86
CA ILE A 114 -0.30 -13.46 5.09
C ILE A 114 -0.41 -12.73 3.75
N VAL A 115 -1.53 -12.06 3.50
CA VAL A 115 -1.74 -11.24 2.31
C VAL A 115 -1.74 -9.77 2.73
N VAL A 116 -0.79 -9.00 2.21
CA VAL A 116 -0.54 -7.60 2.60
C VAL A 116 -0.48 -6.68 1.38
N GLY A 117 -1.21 -5.57 1.44
CA GLY A 117 -1.27 -4.58 0.36
C GLY A 117 -0.74 -3.22 0.76
N ALA A 118 -0.19 -2.46 -0.19
CA ALA A 118 0.16 -1.04 -0.04
C ALA A 118 0.79 -0.72 1.33
N MET A 119 1.86 -1.45 1.67
CA MET A 119 2.23 -1.69 3.05
C MET A 119 2.77 -0.43 3.76
N GLY A 120 2.12 0.00 4.83
CA GLY A 120 2.62 1.07 5.72
C GLY A 120 3.72 0.61 6.71
N HIS A 121 4.55 -0.34 6.30
CA HIS A 121 5.51 -1.06 7.14
C HIS A 121 6.74 -0.22 7.50
N ASN A 122 7.18 0.68 6.62
CA ASN A 122 8.23 1.67 6.90
C ASN A 122 7.58 3.00 7.30
N ARG A 123 6.96 3.02 8.49
CA ARG A 123 5.93 3.99 8.88
C ARG A 123 6.47 5.40 8.94
N VAL A 124 7.58 5.60 9.67
CA VAL A 124 8.14 6.93 9.89
C VAL A 124 8.57 7.56 8.56
N PRO A 125 9.45 6.93 7.75
CA PRO A 125 9.80 7.45 6.43
C PRO A 125 8.64 7.66 5.47
N ALA A 126 7.63 6.78 5.46
CA ALA A 126 6.45 6.96 4.61
C ALA A 126 5.69 8.26 4.96
N HIS A 127 5.55 8.57 6.25
CA HIS A 127 4.88 9.80 6.69
C HIS A 127 5.73 11.05 6.40
N VAL A 128 7.05 10.94 6.54
CA VAL A 128 7.99 11.98 6.12
C VAL A 128 7.89 12.24 4.61
N ALA A 129 7.70 11.22 3.79
CA ALA A 129 7.49 11.36 2.34
C ALA A 129 6.17 12.08 1.99
N GLY A 130 5.08 11.74 2.70
CA GLY A 130 3.80 12.44 2.57
C GLY A 130 3.94 13.93 2.92
N LEU A 131 4.60 14.23 4.05
CA LEU A 131 4.87 15.61 4.46
C LEU A 131 5.78 16.34 3.46
N TRP A 132 6.80 15.67 2.93
CA TRP A 132 7.69 16.23 1.92
C TRP A 132 6.94 16.65 0.65
N ALA A 133 6.06 15.79 0.14
CA ALA A 133 5.22 16.10 -1.01
C ALA A 133 4.23 17.24 -0.73
N TYR A 134 3.65 17.27 0.48
CA TYR A 134 2.77 18.34 0.93
C TYR A 134 3.52 19.69 0.97
N VAL A 135 4.65 19.76 1.67
CA VAL A 135 5.49 20.96 1.78
C VAL A 135 5.92 21.47 0.41
N ALA A 136 6.22 20.57 -0.55
CA ALA A 136 6.64 20.95 -1.89
C ALA A 136 5.64 21.86 -2.62
N THR A 137 4.33 21.73 -2.35
CA THR A 137 3.26 22.47 -3.04
C THR A 137 2.44 23.40 -2.13
N GLN A 138 2.54 23.23 -0.80
CA GLN A 138 1.66 23.90 0.17
C GLN A 138 2.40 24.91 1.08
N HIS A 139 3.71 25.09 0.90
CA HIS A 139 4.46 26.07 1.68
C HIS A 139 3.97 27.50 1.42
N ASP A 140 3.82 27.86 0.14
CA ASP A 140 3.35 29.17 -0.34
C ASP A 140 2.78 29.07 -1.77
N MET A 141 2.30 30.20 -2.30
CA MET A 141 1.64 30.26 -3.61
C MET A 141 2.59 30.05 -4.81
N THR A 142 3.91 30.11 -4.63
CA THR A 142 4.87 30.08 -5.75
C THR A 142 5.08 28.67 -6.32
N THR A 143 4.84 27.64 -5.50
CA THR A 143 4.94 26.23 -5.88
C THR A 143 3.58 25.52 -5.98
N TYR A 144 2.51 26.22 -5.61
CA TYR A 144 1.15 25.70 -5.64
C TYR A 144 0.74 25.23 -7.04
N LEU A 145 0.15 24.04 -7.10
CA LEU A 145 -0.46 23.48 -8.29
C LEU A 145 -1.98 23.55 -8.17
N THR A 146 -2.60 24.43 -8.96
CA THR A 146 -4.06 24.45 -9.09
C THR A 146 -4.58 23.11 -9.62
N ALA A 147 -5.87 22.83 -9.43
CA ALA A 147 -6.49 21.64 -10.02
C ALA A 147 -6.28 21.54 -11.55
N ALA A 148 -6.38 22.67 -12.26
CA ALA A 148 -6.11 22.74 -13.70
C ALA A 148 -4.66 22.38 -14.04
N LYS A 149 -3.69 22.84 -13.24
CA LYS A 149 -2.27 22.55 -13.47
C LYS A 149 -1.89 21.12 -13.13
N ARG A 150 -2.48 20.56 -12.07
CA ARG A 150 -2.34 19.13 -11.76
C ARG A 150 -2.88 18.30 -12.92
N LYS A 151 -4.04 18.66 -13.48
CA LYS A 151 -4.59 18.00 -14.67
C LYS A 151 -3.69 18.17 -15.89
N LEU A 152 -3.24 19.39 -16.20
CA LEU A 152 -2.33 19.67 -17.32
C LEU A 152 -1.07 18.78 -17.24
N TRP A 153 -0.49 18.66 -16.05
CA TRP A 153 0.66 17.80 -15.85
C TRP A 153 0.32 16.31 -15.91
N ALA A 154 -0.80 15.88 -15.31
CA ALA A 154 -1.27 14.50 -15.38
C ALA A 154 -1.51 14.05 -16.84
N ASP A 155 -2.14 14.90 -17.66
CA ASP A 155 -2.37 14.63 -19.09
C ASP A 155 -1.02 14.48 -19.81
N LYS A 156 -0.05 15.37 -19.55
CA LYS A 156 1.29 15.28 -20.14
C LYS A 156 2.04 14.02 -19.71
N VAL A 157 1.89 13.61 -18.45
CA VAL A 157 2.45 12.36 -17.93
C VAL A 157 1.83 11.16 -18.64
N MET A 158 0.50 11.12 -18.76
CA MET A 158 -0.20 10.05 -19.47
C MET A 158 0.26 9.96 -20.93
N ASP A 159 0.26 11.07 -21.66
CA ASP A 159 0.68 11.11 -23.08
C ASP A 159 2.11 10.58 -23.30
N SER A 160 2.99 10.84 -22.33
CA SER A 160 4.41 10.49 -22.40
C SER A 160 4.69 9.05 -21.94
N CYS A 161 3.81 8.45 -21.13
CA CYS A 161 4.13 7.24 -20.37
C CYS A 161 3.18 6.06 -20.53
N ASP A 162 1.96 6.28 -21.01
CA ASP A 162 0.96 5.24 -21.31
C ASP A 162 1.59 4.12 -22.15
N ALA A 163 2.15 4.47 -23.31
CA ALA A 163 2.74 3.51 -24.25
C ALA A 163 4.01 2.77 -23.80
N LEU A 164 4.56 3.05 -22.60
CA LEU A 164 5.85 2.48 -22.17
C LEU A 164 5.79 0.99 -21.83
N ASP A 165 4.59 0.44 -21.60
CA ASP A 165 4.35 -1.00 -21.48
C ASP A 165 4.02 -1.68 -22.82
N GLY A 166 3.99 -0.90 -23.91
CA GLY A 166 3.66 -1.35 -25.26
C GLY A 166 2.19 -1.18 -25.64
N LEU A 167 1.36 -0.58 -24.80
CA LEU A 167 -0.06 -0.34 -25.06
C LEU A 167 -0.45 1.10 -24.72
N ARG A 168 -1.31 1.72 -25.54
CA ARG A 168 -1.94 3.01 -25.21
C ARG A 168 -3.38 2.76 -24.80
N ASP A 169 -3.63 2.77 -23.50
CA ASP A 169 -4.93 2.41 -22.95
C ASP A 169 -5.37 3.27 -21.76
N GLY A 170 -4.63 4.34 -21.47
CA GLY A 170 -4.93 5.24 -20.35
C GLY A 170 -4.46 4.68 -19.00
N VAL A 171 -3.63 3.64 -18.99
CA VAL A 171 -3.02 3.06 -17.79
C VAL A 171 -1.50 3.06 -17.96
N ILE A 172 -0.79 3.72 -17.05
CA ILE A 172 0.67 3.63 -17.03
C ILE A 172 1.06 2.29 -16.38
N GLY A 173 1.35 1.26 -17.19
CA GLY A 173 1.76 -0.06 -16.70
C GLY A 173 3.25 -0.20 -16.38
N ARG A 174 4.09 0.69 -16.92
CA ARG A 174 5.53 0.78 -16.59
C ARG A 174 5.93 2.18 -16.10
N PRO A 175 5.40 2.63 -14.94
CA PRO A 175 5.76 3.94 -14.38
C PRO A 175 7.23 4.01 -13.95
N ASP A 176 7.89 2.87 -13.74
CA ASP A 176 9.34 2.76 -13.55
C ASP A 176 10.15 3.25 -14.77
N LYS A 177 9.57 3.16 -15.98
CA LYS A 177 10.17 3.67 -17.23
C LYS A 177 9.79 5.12 -17.52
N CYS A 178 8.83 5.69 -16.79
CA CYS A 178 8.30 7.01 -17.04
C CYS A 178 9.26 8.09 -16.53
N ALA A 179 10.05 8.67 -17.44
CA ALA A 179 11.10 9.63 -17.13
C ALA A 179 10.80 11.09 -17.54
N VAL A 180 9.56 11.38 -17.98
CA VAL A 180 9.18 12.74 -18.44
C VAL A 180 9.43 13.79 -17.35
N ASP A 181 10.23 14.80 -17.65
CA ASP A 181 10.55 15.87 -16.71
C ASP A 181 9.50 17.01 -16.82
N PRO A 182 9.01 17.58 -15.70
CA PRO A 182 8.03 18.66 -15.74
C PRO A 182 8.49 19.92 -16.49
N SER A 183 9.79 20.10 -16.72
CA SER A 183 10.34 21.24 -17.47
C SER A 183 9.85 21.31 -18.91
N VAL A 184 9.32 20.21 -19.47
CA VAL A 184 8.68 20.21 -20.79
C VAL A 184 7.44 21.10 -20.85
N LEU A 185 6.86 21.46 -19.70
CA LEU A 185 5.76 22.41 -19.58
C LEU A 185 6.19 23.73 -18.93
N GLN A 186 7.49 23.99 -18.72
CA GLN A 186 7.91 25.21 -18.04
C GLN A 186 7.64 26.45 -18.90
N CYS A 187 7.04 27.48 -18.30
CA CYS A 187 6.84 28.77 -18.94
C CYS A 187 8.19 29.42 -19.28
N ALA A 188 8.26 30.15 -20.40
CA ALA A 188 9.46 30.93 -20.76
C ALA A 188 9.79 32.00 -19.70
N ALA A 189 8.76 32.62 -19.11
CA ALA A 189 8.86 33.51 -17.96
C ALA A 189 7.57 33.46 -17.13
N GLY A 190 7.70 33.66 -15.83
CA GLY A 190 6.56 33.80 -14.92
C GLY A 190 5.73 32.54 -14.75
N ASP A 191 4.40 32.71 -14.79
CA ASP A 191 3.43 31.64 -14.64
C ASP A 191 2.23 31.82 -15.58
N GLY A 192 1.63 30.72 -16.05
CA GLY A 192 0.52 30.75 -17.01
C GLY A 192 -0.50 29.62 -16.82
N PRO A 193 -1.67 29.68 -17.49
CA PRO A 193 -2.70 28.64 -17.40
C PRO A 193 -2.27 27.32 -18.06
N ASP A 194 -1.49 27.38 -19.15
CA ASP A 194 -1.10 26.24 -19.97
C ASP A 194 0.38 25.85 -19.81
N CYS A 195 1.04 26.37 -18.77
CA CYS A 195 2.43 26.07 -18.45
C CYS A 195 2.68 26.13 -16.94
N LEU A 196 3.84 25.64 -16.51
CA LEU A 196 4.26 25.58 -15.12
C LEU A 196 5.35 26.63 -14.87
N SER A 197 5.26 27.33 -13.74
CA SER A 197 6.37 28.16 -13.27
C SER A 197 7.60 27.29 -12.95
N ALA A 198 8.79 27.91 -12.89
CA ALA A 198 10.00 27.20 -12.45
C ALA A 198 9.86 26.62 -11.02
N GLY A 199 9.11 27.31 -10.14
CA GLY A 199 8.81 26.83 -8.79
C GLY A 199 7.93 25.57 -8.80
N GLN A 200 6.88 25.55 -9.62
CA GLN A 200 5.99 24.39 -9.80
C GLN A 200 6.74 23.18 -10.39
N VAL A 201 7.61 23.41 -11.37
CA VAL A 201 8.50 22.37 -11.93
C VAL A 201 9.41 21.79 -10.83
N GLY A 202 10.02 22.65 -10.02
CA GLY A 202 10.85 22.24 -8.88
C GLY A 202 10.08 21.45 -7.83
N ALA A 203 8.83 21.82 -7.55
CA ALA A 203 7.96 21.11 -6.62
C ALA A 203 7.64 19.69 -7.10
N LEU A 204 7.25 19.53 -8.37
CA LEU A 204 7.00 18.22 -8.96
C LEU A 204 8.24 17.33 -8.93
N ARG A 205 9.42 17.88 -9.27
CA ARG A 205 10.69 17.14 -9.15
C ARG A 205 10.97 16.68 -7.72
N LYS A 206 10.68 17.50 -6.71
CA LYS A 206 10.82 17.11 -5.29
C LYS A 206 9.90 15.95 -4.91
N ILE A 207 8.65 15.96 -5.38
CA ILE A 207 7.69 14.88 -5.13
C ILE A 207 8.20 13.54 -5.70
N TYR A 208 8.71 13.56 -6.94
CA TYR A 208 9.23 12.36 -7.59
C TYR A 208 10.59 11.89 -7.06
N ALA A 209 11.39 12.79 -6.50
CA ALA A 209 12.68 12.43 -5.89
C ALA A 209 12.50 11.75 -4.52
N GLY A 210 11.48 12.15 -3.76
CA GLY A 210 11.29 11.72 -2.38
C GLY A 210 12.15 12.51 -1.38
N PRO A 211 11.92 12.31 -0.07
CA PRO A 211 12.61 13.04 0.99
C PRO A 211 14.07 12.64 1.16
N THR A 212 14.91 13.64 1.45
CA THR A 212 16.30 13.45 1.88
C THR A 212 16.53 14.09 3.24
N HIS A 213 17.42 13.48 4.02
CA HIS A 213 17.84 14.01 5.31
C HIS A 213 18.65 15.29 5.11
N SER A 214 18.21 16.40 5.72
CA SER A 214 18.77 17.74 5.46
C SER A 214 20.26 17.89 5.82
N VAL A 215 20.74 17.12 6.79
CA VAL A 215 22.16 17.11 7.24
C VAL A 215 23.02 16.07 6.52
N THR A 216 22.62 14.79 6.55
CA THR A 216 23.44 13.67 6.04
C THR A 216 23.31 13.44 4.53
N GLY A 217 22.25 13.94 3.91
CA GLY A 217 21.92 13.65 2.51
C GLY A 217 21.38 12.23 2.28
N GLU A 218 21.10 11.47 3.33
CA GLU A 218 20.47 10.14 3.23
C GLU A 218 19.13 10.24 2.50
N HIS A 219 18.90 9.36 1.53
CA HIS A 219 17.58 9.20 0.92
C HIS A 219 16.68 8.42 1.86
N LEU A 220 15.60 9.04 2.33
CA LEU A 220 14.80 8.52 3.44
C LEU A 220 13.70 7.55 2.97
N TYR A 221 13.12 7.82 1.80
CA TYR A 221 11.99 7.06 1.26
C TYR A 221 11.82 7.31 -0.24
N PRO A 222 11.36 6.33 -1.05
CA PRO A 222 11.06 6.53 -2.46
C PRO A 222 10.12 7.73 -2.71
N GLY A 223 10.38 8.46 -3.80
CA GLY A 223 9.39 9.41 -4.31
C GLY A 223 8.17 8.70 -4.89
N PHE A 224 7.08 9.45 -5.04
CA PHE A 224 5.89 8.92 -5.70
C PHE A 224 6.16 8.64 -7.17
N LEU A 225 5.43 7.69 -7.74
CA LEU A 225 5.53 7.41 -9.17
C LEU A 225 4.65 8.37 -9.97
N ARG A 226 5.06 8.62 -11.22
CA ARG A 226 4.23 9.32 -12.19
C ARG A 226 2.94 8.54 -12.45
N GLY A 227 1.82 9.23 -12.58
CA GLY A 227 0.47 8.66 -12.58
C GLY A 227 -0.30 8.89 -11.27
N THR A 228 0.28 9.63 -10.31
CA THR A 228 -0.32 9.97 -9.01
C THR A 228 -0.79 11.43 -8.93
N GLU A 229 -0.59 12.23 -9.99
CA GLU A 229 -0.65 13.69 -9.96
C GLU A 229 -2.01 14.25 -9.53
N LEU A 230 -3.09 13.57 -9.92
CA LEU A 230 -4.45 13.97 -9.58
C LEU A 230 -4.78 13.83 -8.08
N SER A 231 -3.94 13.11 -7.33
CA SER A 231 -4.06 12.94 -5.89
C SER A 231 -3.22 13.94 -5.09
N PHE A 232 -2.39 14.76 -5.74
CA PHE A 232 -1.64 15.81 -5.04
C PHE A 232 -2.61 16.85 -4.47
N PRO A 233 -2.27 17.47 -3.31
CA PRO A 233 -3.05 18.53 -2.69
C PRO A 233 -3.53 19.59 -3.69
N ALA A 234 -4.81 19.92 -3.61
CA ALA A 234 -5.49 20.86 -4.51
C ALA A 234 -5.91 22.14 -3.79
N GLU A 235 -5.97 22.08 -2.47
CA GLU A 235 -6.29 23.18 -1.60
C GLU A 235 -5.31 24.34 -1.80
N VAL A 236 -5.84 25.56 -1.75
CA VAL A 236 -5.04 26.77 -1.84
C VAL A 236 -4.18 26.86 -0.56
N PRO A 237 -2.86 27.04 -0.69
CA PRO A 237 -1.98 27.16 0.47
C PRO A 237 -2.43 28.29 1.38
N SER A 238 -2.54 27.99 2.67
CA SER A 238 -2.81 28.98 3.71
C SER A 238 -1.60 29.12 4.62
N ALA A 239 -1.17 30.36 4.86
CA ALA A 239 -0.08 30.69 5.77
C ALA A 239 -0.37 30.22 7.21
N THR A 240 -1.64 30.05 7.58
CA THR A 240 -2.07 29.61 8.91
C THR A 240 -2.46 28.12 8.96
N ALA A 241 -2.40 27.39 7.84
CA ALA A 241 -2.66 25.96 7.85
C ALA A 241 -1.51 25.23 8.54
N VAL A 242 -1.82 24.61 9.68
CA VAL A 242 -0.89 23.84 10.52
C VAL A 242 -1.13 22.34 10.47
N SER A 243 -2.20 21.89 9.82
CA SER A 243 -2.54 20.48 9.60
C SER A 243 -2.41 20.11 8.11
N GLY A 244 -1.61 19.07 7.81
CA GLY A 244 -1.59 18.39 6.49
C GLY A 244 -2.30 17.02 6.52
N GLY A 245 -2.33 16.30 5.40
CA GLY A 245 -2.79 14.91 5.38
C GLY A 245 -1.81 13.96 6.08
N GLY A 246 -2.31 12.95 6.80
CA GLY A 246 -1.48 11.89 7.38
C GLY A 246 -0.56 12.34 8.53
N ASN A 247 -1.01 13.19 9.47
CA ASN A 247 -0.12 13.76 10.49
C ASN A 247 0.13 12.87 11.73
N PHE A 248 -0.52 11.71 11.86
CA PHE A 248 -0.66 11.08 13.17
C PHE A 248 0.67 10.70 13.86
N PRO A 249 1.72 10.19 13.18
CA PRO A 249 2.99 9.90 13.86
C PRO A 249 3.68 11.16 14.37
N PHE A 250 3.54 12.28 13.65
CA PHE A 250 4.04 13.58 14.11
C PHE A 250 3.26 14.04 15.36
N GLN A 251 1.93 13.91 15.34
CA GLN A 251 1.08 14.27 16.48
C GLN A 251 1.35 13.41 17.72
N TRP A 252 1.76 12.15 17.56
CA TRP A 252 2.12 11.29 18.70
C TRP A 252 3.33 11.79 19.47
N ILE A 253 4.28 12.45 18.78
CA ILE A 253 5.50 12.99 19.37
C ILE A 253 5.28 14.40 19.90
N TRP A 254 4.71 15.27 19.07
CA TRP A 254 4.65 16.72 19.34
C TRP A 254 3.26 17.22 19.75
N GLY A 255 2.26 16.34 19.84
CA GLY A 255 0.90 16.66 20.23
C GLY A 255 -0.02 17.01 19.06
N LEU A 256 -1.33 17.06 19.34
CA LEU A 256 -2.36 17.27 18.31
C LEU A 256 -2.26 18.61 17.59
N ASN A 257 -1.69 19.62 18.26
CA ASN A 257 -1.47 20.97 17.73
C ASN A 257 -0.11 21.14 17.04
N TRP A 258 0.59 20.03 16.73
CA TRP A 258 1.84 20.06 15.99
C TRP A 258 1.68 20.83 14.67
N ASN A 259 2.70 21.63 14.36
CA ASN A 259 2.74 22.47 13.17
C ASN A 259 3.81 21.97 12.20
N TRP A 260 3.38 21.52 11.03
CA TRP A 260 4.28 20.99 10.01
C TRP A 260 5.27 22.03 9.47
N ARG A 261 4.95 23.34 9.55
CA ARG A 261 5.81 24.42 9.02
C ARG A 261 7.15 24.52 9.75
N SER A 262 7.24 24.02 10.98
CA SER A 262 8.48 23.99 11.76
C SER A 262 9.25 22.68 11.64
N PHE A 263 8.79 21.74 10.80
CA PHE A 263 9.41 20.43 10.68
C PHE A 263 10.75 20.52 9.96
N ASP A 264 11.79 20.00 10.61
CA ASP A 264 13.14 19.87 10.07
C ASP A 264 13.38 18.44 9.56
N PHE A 265 13.62 18.29 8.25
CA PHE A 265 13.84 16.99 7.60
C PHE A 265 15.14 16.26 7.99
N GLY A 266 15.93 16.80 8.92
CA GLY A 266 17.03 16.08 9.56
C GLY A 266 16.74 15.83 11.04
N ARG A 267 16.75 16.89 11.85
CA ARG A 267 16.59 16.80 13.30
C ARG A 267 15.29 16.09 13.69
N ASP A 268 14.17 16.47 13.09
CA ASP A 268 12.87 15.93 13.53
C ASP A 268 12.69 14.50 13.02
N VAL A 269 13.25 14.16 11.85
CA VAL A 269 13.32 12.77 11.37
C VAL A 269 14.08 11.88 12.35
N ASP A 270 15.23 12.33 12.85
CA ASP A 270 16.00 11.59 13.87
C ASP A 270 15.21 11.38 15.16
N VAL A 271 14.48 12.42 15.62
CA VAL A 271 13.59 12.29 16.78
C VAL A 271 12.50 11.24 16.53
N MET A 272 11.85 11.26 15.37
CA MET A 272 10.83 10.26 15.03
C MET A 272 11.41 8.85 15.00
N ARG A 273 12.55 8.66 14.34
CA ARG A 273 13.20 7.36 14.20
C ARG A 273 13.56 6.77 15.57
N ASN A 274 14.17 7.58 16.42
CA ASN A 274 14.57 7.17 17.77
C ASN A 274 13.40 6.87 18.69
N THR A 275 12.22 7.47 18.43
CA THR A 275 11.04 7.34 19.30
C THR A 275 10.09 6.23 18.84
N LEU A 276 9.90 6.06 17.53
CA LEU A 276 8.78 5.27 16.99
C LEU A 276 9.23 3.95 16.34
N ASN A 277 10.41 3.90 15.71
CA ASN A 277 10.78 2.78 14.83
C ASN A 277 10.67 1.41 15.50
N PHE A 278 11.06 1.30 16.78
CA PHE A 278 11.05 0.03 17.51
C PHE A 278 9.65 -0.62 17.57
N ALA A 279 8.59 0.19 17.50
CA ALA A 279 7.21 -0.24 17.62
C ALA A 279 6.50 -0.31 16.27
N VAL A 280 6.66 0.70 15.41
CA VAL A 280 5.80 0.87 14.23
C VAL A 280 6.47 0.54 12.90
N ASP A 281 7.79 0.47 12.85
CA ASP A 281 8.52 0.10 11.64
C ASP A 281 8.76 -1.42 11.61
N ALA A 282 8.51 -2.00 10.45
CA ALA A 282 8.59 -3.44 10.16
C ALA A 282 9.45 -3.67 8.91
N THR A 283 10.69 -3.20 8.96
CA THR A 283 11.61 -3.09 7.81
C THR A 283 12.67 -4.19 7.74
N SER A 284 12.75 -5.07 8.74
CA SER A 284 13.65 -6.22 8.69
C SER A 284 13.26 -7.17 7.54
N GLY A 285 14.26 -7.63 6.80
CA GLY A 285 14.11 -8.67 5.77
C GLY A 285 14.25 -10.10 6.31
N ASP A 286 14.58 -10.28 7.60
CA ASP A 286 14.76 -11.60 8.19
C ASP A 286 13.40 -12.23 8.55
N LEU A 287 12.88 -13.01 7.62
CA LEU A 287 11.67 -13.82 7.77
C LEU A 287 12.01 -15.30 8.00
N THR A 288 13.19 -15.62 8.52
CA THR A 288 13.67 -17.01 8.68
C THR A 288 12.71 -17.85 9.51
N ALA A 289 12.25 -17.35 10.66
CA ALA A 289 11.33 -18.08 11.53
C ALA A 289 9.95 -18.30 10.87
N PHE A 290 9.46 -17.33 10.11
CA PHE A 290 8.21 -17.44 9.35
C PHE A 290 8.31 -18.47 8.22
N ASN A 291 9.40 -18.43 7.44
CA ASN A 291 9.64 -19.40 6.37
C ASN A 291 9.89 -20.82 6.91
N ALA A 292 10.64 -20.97 8.00
CA ALA A 292 11.01 -22.27 8.57
C ALA A 292 9.79 -23.12 8.98
N ARG A 293 8.68 -22.47 9.36
CA ARG A 293 7.41 -23.14 9.68
C ARG A 293 6.45 -23.26 8.50
N GLY A 294 6.89 -22.91 7.29
CA GLY A 294 6.13 -23.00 6.05
C GLY A 294 5.23 -21.80 5.76
N GLY A 295 5.36 -20.70 6.51
CA GLY A 295 4.56 -19.49 6.31
C GLY A 295 4.70 -18.92 4.90
N LYS A 296 3.62 -18.37 4.33
CA LYS A 296 3.57 -17.75 3.00
C LYS A 296 3.12 -16.30 3.10
N MET A 297 3.78 -15.40 2.35
CA MET A 297 3.45 -13.99 2.26
C MET A 297 3.18 -13.60 0.81
N MET A 298 2.07 -12.90 0.60
CA MET A 298 1.71 -12.34 -0.69
C MET A 298 1.54 -10.83 -0.54
N MET A 299 2.35 -10.09 -1.25
CA MET A 299 2.34 -8.64 -1.29
C MET A 299 1.64 -8.17 -2.54
N PHE A 300 0.90 -7.07 -2.46
CA PHE A 300 0.43 -6.36 -3.64
C PHE A 300 0.58 -4.84 -3.50
N GLN A 301 0.79 -4.15 -4.61
CA GLN A 301 1.01 -2.70 -4.62
C GLN A 301 0.34 -2.07 -5.84
N GLY A 302 -0.48 -1.06 -5.61
CA GLY A 302 -0.98 -0.20 -6.69
C GLY A 302 0.15 0.70 -7.19
N LEU A 303 0.36 0.76 -8.50
CA LEU A 303 1.44 1.57 -9.07
C LEU A 303 1.08 3.06 -9.21
N ALA A 304 -0.19 3.41 -9.03
CA ALA A 304 -0.69 4.78 -8.94
C ALA A 304 -1.08 5.15 -7.48
N ASP A 305 -0.45 4.53 -6.49
CA ASP A 305 -0.69 4.77 -5.06
C ASP A 305 -0.10 6.14 -4.62
N PRO A 306 -0.94 7.09 -4.15
CA PRO A 306 -0.50 8.42 -3.73
C PRO A 306 -0.21 8.51 -2.22
N ILE A 307 -0.29 7.40 -1.48
CA ILE A 307 -0.11 7.35 -0.02
C ILE A 307 1.14 6.55 0.31
N ALA A 308 1.22 5.31 -0.14
CA ALA A 308 2.39 4.46 0.03
C ALA A 308 3.14 4.41 -1.31
N ALA A 309 4.28 5.11 -1.38
CA ALA A 309 5.08 5.16 -2.60
C ALA A 309 5.40 3.74 -3.09
N PRO A 310 5.02 3.36 -4.33
CA PRO A 310 5.10 1.96 -4.78
C PRO A 310 6.51 1.36 -4.72
N GLY A 311 7.54 2.20 -4.90
CA GLY A 311 8.93 1.78 -4.79
C GLY A 311 9.31 1.16 -3.44
N GLU A 312 8.58 1.48 -2.37
CA GLU A 312 8.93 0.95 -1.05
C GLU A 312 8.57 -0.53 -0.88
N THR A 313 7.45 -0.99 -1.45
CA THR A 313 7.11 -2.41 -1.42
C THR A 313 8.17 -3.24 -2.17
N LEU A 314 8.74 -2.68 -3.26
CA LEU A 314 9.87 -3.29 -3.96
C LEU A 314 11.16 -3.23 -3.13
N ASN A 315 11.44 -2.13 -2.43
CA ASN A 315 12.59 -2.03 -1.51
C ASN A 315 12.52 -3.08 -0.40
N TYR A 316 11.33 -3.34 0.14
CA TYR A 316 11.13 -4.39 1.14
C TYR A 316 11.43 -5.78 0.58
N LEU A 317 10.89 -6.11 -0.60
CA LEU A 317 11.19 -7.39 -1.27
C LEU A 317 12.71 -7.54 -1.50
N ASN A 318 13.37 -6.51 -2.01
CA ASN A 318 14.82 -6.50 -2.21
C ASN A 318 15.58 -6.68 -0.89
N THR A 319 15.07 -6.13 0.22
CA THR A 319 15.65 -6.30 1.56
C THR A 319 15.51 -7.73 2.05
N VAL A 320 14.36 -8.37 1.84
CA VAL A 320 14.15 -9.80 2.13
C VAL A 320 15.09 -10.67 1.27
N GLU A 321 15.19 -10.40 -0.03
CA GLU A 321 16.08 -11.13 -0.95
C GLU A 321 17.55 -11.02 -0.56
N LYS A 322 18.02 -9.83 -0.17
CA LYS A 322 19.39 -9.60 0.31
C LYS A 322 19.65 -10.32 1.63
N THR A 323 18.66 -10.35 2.53
CA THR A 323 18.78 -10.98 3.86
C THR A 323 18.69 -12.50 3.78
N MET A 324 17.86 -13.03 2.87
CA MET A 324 17.56 -14.44 2.69
C MET A 324 17.78 -14.91 1.23
N PRO A 325 19.02 -14.86 0.72
CA PRO A 325 19.32 -15.11 -0.68
C PRO A 325 18.87 -16.51 -1.13
N GLY A 326 18.17 -16.56 -2.27
CA GLY A 326 17.65 -17.80 -2.87
C GLY A 326 16.49 -18.45 -2.11
N GLN A 327 15.91 -17.77 -1.12
CA GLN A 327 14.79 -18.29 -0.33
C GLN A 327 13.48 -17.54 -0.55
N SER A 328 13.51 -16.22 -0.75
CA SER A 328 12.32 -15.35 -0.86
C SER A 328 11.25 -15.91 -1.79
N ASP A 329 11.60 -16.33 -3.00
CA ASP A 329 10.67 -16.88 -4.00
C ASP A 329 9.86 -18.11 -3.54
N LYS A 330 10.32 -18.82 -2.50
CA LYS A 330 9.64 -20.01 -1.97
C LYS A 330 8.47 -19.66 -1.05
N PHE A 331 8.41 -18.42 -0.57
CA PHE A 331 7.44 -18.02 0.44
C PHE A 331 6.96 -16.57 0.35
N VAL A 332 7.55 -15.72 -0.50
CA VAL A 332 7.13 -14.34 -0.75
C VAL A 332 6.80 -14.17 -2.24
N ARG A 333 5.65 -13.57 -2.54
CA ARG A 333 5.28 -13.13 -3.90
C ARG A 333 4.83 -11.68 -3.87
N LEU A 334 5.20 -10.89 -4.87
CA LEU A 334 4.73 -9.52 -5.07
C LEU A 334 3.94 -9.42 -6.38
N PHE A 335 2.76 -8.80 -6.32
CA PHE A 335 1.91 -8.48 -7.46
C PHE A 335 1.73 -6.96 -7.57
N ASN A 336 2.28 -6.36 -8.61
CA ASN A 336 2.10 -4.94 -8.90
C ASN A 336 0.85 -4.75 -9.77
N ALA A 337 0.02 -3.77 -9.41
CA ALA A 337 -1.23 -3.44 -10.10
C ALA A 337 -1.14 -2.09 -10.83
N PRO A 338 -0.87 -2.09 -12.15
CA PRO A 338 -0.93 -0.91 -13.02
C PRO A 338 -2.20 -0.08 -12.84
N GLY A 339 -2.05 1.23 -12.69
CA GLY A 339 -3.18 2.17 -12.59
C GLY A 339 -4.07 2.03 -11.36
N MET A 340 -3.79 1.09 -10.45
CA MET A 340 -4.48 0.98 -9.16
C MET A 340 -3.92 1.99 -8.16
N GLY A 341 -4.82 2.64 -7.41
CA GLY A 341 -4.47 3.56 -6.32
C GLY A 341 -4.09 2.84 -5.01
N HIS A 342 -4.30 3.54 -3.89
CA HIS A 342 -4.04 3.00 -2.57
C HIS A 342 -5.07 1.92 -2.19
N CYS A 343 -4.61 0.67 -2.03
CA CYS A 343 -5.41 -0.54 -1.74
C CYS A 343 -6.45 -0.95 -2.80
N GLY A 344 -6.89 -0.03 -3.65
CA GLY A 344 -7.91 -0.20 -4.67
C GLY A 344 -8.09 1.08 -5.46
N GLY A 345 -9.22 1.21 -6.15
CA GLY A 345 -9.53 2.41 -6.94
C GLY A 345 -8.53 2.63 -8.08
N GLY A 346 -8.55 3.83 -8.68
CA GLY A 346 -7.72 4.14 -9.84
C GLY A 346 -8.31 3.69 -11.18
N VAL A 347 -7.58 3.98 -12.25
CA VAL A 347 -8.03 3.80 -13.64
C VAL A 347 -7.80 2.38 -14.16
N GLY A 348 -6.80 1.67 -13.63
CA GLY A 348 -6.49 0.29 -14.03
C GLY A 348 -7.33 -0.78 -13.32
N PRO A 349 -7.19 -2.06 -13.71
CA PRO A 349 -7.81 -3.19 -13.04
C PRO A 349 -7.41 -3.28 -11.56
N ASN A 350 -8.41 -3.23 -10.68
CA ASN A 350 -8.22 -2.96 -9.25
C ASN A 350 -9.08 -3.85 -8.33
N VAL A 351 -9.75 -4.86 -8.88
CA VAL A 351 -10.48 -5.89 -8.13
C VAL A 351 -9.90 -7.27 -8.43
N PHE A 352 -9.28 -7.88 -7.42
CA PHE A 352 -8.66 -9.21 -7.49
C PHE A 352 -8.67 -9.90 -6.11
N GLY A 353 -9.73 -9.67 -5.33
CA GLY A 353 -9.75 -10.08 -3.93
C GLY A 353 -8.74 -9.29 -3.09
N ASN A 354 -8.57 -8.00 -3.38
CA ASN A 354 -7.85 -6.99 -2.59
C ASN A 354 -8.81 -6.23 -1.65
N PHE A 355 -8.26 -5.73 -0.54
CA PHE A 355 -8.99 -5.35 0.67
C PHE A 355 -10.05 -4.27 0.38
N GLN A 356 -11.27 -4.41 0.92
CA GLN A 356 -12.41 -3.46 0.84
C GLN A 356 -13.05 -3.20 -0.54
N VAL A 357 -12.43 -3.54 -1.67
CA VAL A 357 -12.90 -3.08 -3.01
C VAL A 357 -13.98 -3.98 -3.64
N GLY A 358 -14.64 -4.83 -2.85
CA GLY A 358 -15.61 -5.82 -3.33
C GLY A 358 -14.98 -7.18 -3.66
N PHE A 359 -15.78 -8.08 -4.24
CA PHE A 359 -15.32 -9.41 -4.65
C PHE A 359 -14.96 -9.41 -6.14
N PRO A 360 -13.97 -10.22 -6.57
CA PRO A 360 -13.76 -10.50 -7.98
C PRO A 360 -14.98 -11.21 -8.59
N GLU A 361 -15.05 -11.25 -9.92
CA GLU A 361 -16.16 -11.86 -10.68
C GLU A 361 -16.42 -13.31 -10.24
N HIS A 362 -15.35 -14.03 -9.91
CA HIS A 362 -15.40 -15.36 -9.32
C HIS A 362 -14.77 -15.35 -7.93
N PRO A 363 -15.53 -15.03 -6.87
CA PRO A 363 -15.06 -15.14 -5.50
C PRO A 363 -14.61 -16.58 -5.22
N ASN A 364 -13.48 -16.74 -4.52
CA ASN A 364 -12.85 -18.04 -4.23
C ASN A 364 -12.15 -18.73 -5.41
N ASP A 365 -12.07 -18.12 -6.59
CA ASP A 365 -11.18 -18.59 -7.65
C ASP A 365 -9.73 -18.15 -7.35
N PRO A 366 -8.78 -19.08 -7.10
CA PRO A 366 -7.40 -18.74 -6.79
C PRO A 366 -6.65 -18.04 -7.94
N THR A 367 -7.23 -17.97 -9.14
CA THR A 367 -6.67 -17.21 -10.27
C THR A 367 -7.11 -15.75 -10.29
N GLN A 368 -8.13 -15.37 -9.51
CA GLN A 368 -8.70 -14.01 -9.47
C GLN A 368 -8.81 -13.42 -8.06
N ASP A 369 -8.53 -14.21 -7.01
CA ASP A 369 -8.74 -13.82 -5.62
C ASP A 369 -7.49 -14.11 -4.78
N LEU A 370 -6.89 -13.07 -4.18
CA LEU A 370 -5.66 -13.21 -3.38
C LEU A 370 -5.80 -14.13 -2.17
N LEU A 371 -6.95 -14.12 -1.48
CA LEU A 371 -7.15 -14.96 -0.30
C LEU A 371 -7.27 -16.43 -0.72
N ALA A 372 -8.03 -16.71 -1.78
CA ALA A 372 -8.12 -18.06 -2.33
C ALA A 372 -6.78 -18.57 -2.89
N ALA A 373 -6.01 -17.69 -3.54
CA ALA A 373 -4.66 -17.99 -4.02
C ALA A 373 -3.71 -18.30 -2.85
N MET A 374 -3.84 -17.58 -1.73
CA MET A 374 -3.08 -17.83 -0.52
C MET A 374 -3.46 -19.17 0.11
N GLU A 375 -4.75 -19.50 0.21
CA GLU A 375 -5.21 -20.81 0.68
C GLU A 375 -4.62 -21.94 -0.18
N GLN A 376 -4.68 -21.79 -1.50
CA GLN A 376 -4.14 -22.76 -2.45
C GLN A 376 -2.60 -22.91 -2.31
N TRP A 377 -1.89 -21.84 -1.98
CA TRP A 377 -0.45 -21.89 -1.76
C TRP A 377 -0.10 -22.57 -0.43
N VAL A 378 -0.77 -22.22 0.66
CA VAL A 378 -0.53 -22.77 2.00
C VAL A 378 -0.95 -24.24 2.09
N GLU A 379 -2.09 -24.61 1.53
CA GLU A 379 -2.68 -25.93 1.72
C GLU A 379 -2.21 -26.94 0.67
N ASN A 380 -1.96 -26.49 -0.56
CA ASN A 380 -1.67 -27.36 -1.70
C ASN A 380 -0.30 -27.10 -2.33
N GLY A 381 0.50 -26.17 -1.78
CA GLY A 381 1.84 -25.87 -2.27
C GLY A 381 1.89 -25.21 -3.65
N ARG A 382 0.76 -24.71 -4.17
CA ARG A 382 0.72 -24.06 -5.50
C ARG A 382 0.83 -22.56 -5.36
N ALA A 383 2.05 -22.05 -5.52
CA ALA A 383 2.31 -20.61 -5.54
C ALA A 383 1.66 -19.96 -6.78
N PRO A 384 0.95 -18.82 -6.63
CA PRO A 384 0.42 -18.11 -7.78
C PRO A 384 1.55 -17.49 -8.60
N THR A 385 1.50 -17.67 -9.91
CA THR A 385 2.41 -17.03 -10.87
C THR A 385 1.83 -15.75 -11.46
N GLN A 386 0.51 -15.61 -11.40
CA GLN A 386 -0.26 -14.44 -11.78
C GLN A 386 -1.62 -14.43 -11.06
N ILE A 387 -2.25 -13.26 -10.97
CA ILE A 387 -3.62 -13.07 -10.49
C ILE A 387 -4.34 -12.15 -11.48
N THR A 388 -5.47 -12.57 -12.03
CA THR A 388 -6.27 -11.73 -12.92
C THR A 388 -6.98 -10.65 -12.12
N ALA A 389 -6.68 -9.39 -12.44
CA ALA A 389 -7.37 -8.23 -11.91
C ALA A 389 -8.44 -7.73 -12.87
N THR A 390 -9.52 -7.19 -12.28
CA THR A 390 -10.69 -6.71 -12.99
C THR A 390 -10.90 -5.22 -12.75
N LYS A 391 -11.21 -4.49 -13.82
CA LYS A 391 -11.79 -3.15 -13.79
C LYS A 391 -13.27 -3.31 -14.12
N TYR A 392 -14.12 -2.83 -13.22
CA TYR A 392 -15.55 -2.74 -13.47
C TYR A 392 -15.93 -1.37 -13.98
N VAL A 393 -16.96 -1.31 -14.83
CA VAL A 393 -17.55 -0.06 -15.30
C VAL A 393 -17.98 0.79 -14.10
N ASN A 394 -17.64 2.08 -14.11
CA ASN A 394 -17.88 3.03 -13.02
C ASN A 394 -17.25 2.62 -11.67
N SER A 395 -16.27 1.71 -11.69
CA SER A 395 -15.66 1.12 -10.48
C SER A 395 -16.69 0.49 -9.53
N GLN A 396 -17.75 -0.12 -10.08
CA GLN A 396 -18.79 -0.81 -9.32
C GLN A 396 -18.59 -2.34 -9.38
N PRO A 397 -18.12 -3.01 -8.31
CA PRO A 397 -17.78 -4.45 -8.28
C PRO A 397 -18.97 -5.42 -8.40
N THR A 398 -20.12 -4.93 -8.82
CA THR A 398 -21.33 -5.69 -9.13
C THR A 398 -21.84 -5.41 -10.55
N GLY A 399 -21.15 -4.53 -11.28
CA GLY A 399 -21.50 -4.10 -12.63
C GLY A 399 -20.81 -4.93 -13.71
N PRO A 400 -20.96 -4.54 -14.99
CA PRO A 400 -20.23 -5.14 -16.10
C PRO A 400 -18.72 -4.98 -15.96
N VAL A 401 -17.99 -6.00 -16.42
CA VAL A 401 -16.54 -5.95 -16.57
C VAL A 401 -16.19 -4.99 -17.70
N GLU A 402 -15.34 -4.01 -17.42
CA GLU A 402 -14.76 -3.09 -18.40
C GLU A 402 -13.48 -3.67 -18.98
N ARG A 403 -12.63 -4.24 -18.12
CA ARG A 403 -11.32 -4.78 -18.50
C ARG A 403 -10.78 -5.80 -17.50
N THR A 404 -10.00 -6.75 -17.98
CA THR A 404 -9.17 -7.65 -17.16
C THR A 404 -7.70 -7.59 -17.57
N MET A 405 -6.79 -7.80 -16.61
CA MET A 405 -5.34 -7.87 -16.85
C MET A 405 -4.68 -8.84 -15.85
N PRO A 406 -3.71 -9.68 -16.26
CA PRO A 406 -2.96 -10.48 -15.30
C PRO A 406 -1.97 -9.60 -14.54
N LEU A 407 -2.05 -9.61 -13.21
CA LEU A 407 -0.99 -9.14 -12.33
C LEU A 407 0.05 -10.24 -12.22
N CYS A 408 1.26 -9.99 -12.68
CA CYS A 408 2.33 -10.99 -12.72
C CYS A 408 3.09 -11.03 -11.40
N ALA A 409 3.53 -12.22 -11.00
CA ALA A 409 4.48 -12.35 -9.90
C ALA A 409 5.81 -11.67 -10.30
N TRP A 410 6.21 -10.64 -9.56
CA TRP A 410 7.48 -9.94 -9.73
C TRP A 410 8.66 -10.94 -9.73
N PRO A 411 9.69 -10.77 -10.59
CA PRO A 411 9.99 -9.62 -11.45
C PRO A 411 9.35 -9.67 -12.85
N LYS A 412 8.35 -10.54 -13.08
CA LYS A 412 7.61 -10.51 -14.34
C LYS A 412 6.60 -9.36 -14.37
N VAL A 413 6.35 -8.85 -15.56
CA VAL A 413 5.38 -7.79 -15.85
C VAL A 413 4.40 -8.27 -16.91
N SER A 414 3.19 -7.71 -16.89
CA SER A 414 2.17 -7.99 -17.90
C SER A 414 2.54 -7.29 -19.20
N LYS A 415 2.52 -8.03 -20.31
CA LYS A 415 2.80 -7.50 -21.65
C LYS A 415 1.73 -7.96 -22.63
N TYR A 416 1.17 -7.01 -23.38
CA TYR A 416 0.21 -7.31 -24.44
C TYR A 416 0.87 -8.14 -25.55
N LYS A 417 0.18 -9.18 -26.02
CA LYS A 417 0.67 -10.11 -27.06
C LYS A 417 0.80 -9.48 -28.44
N GLY A 418 0.25 -8.28 -28.63
CA GLY A 418 0.09 -7.64 -29.94
C GLY A 418 -1.17 -8.10 -30.70
N THR A 419 -1.88 -9.10 -30.19
CA THR A 419 -3.12 -9.64 -30.78
C THR A 419 -4.17 -9.95 -29.72
N GLY A 420 -5.45 -9.89 -30.12
CA GLY A 420 -6.62 -10.11 -29.27
C GLY A 420 -7.22 -8.82 -28.72
N ASP A 421 -8.13 -8.94 -27.75
CA ASP A 421 -8.79 -7.80 -27.12
C ASP A 421 -7.91 -7.22 -26.01
N VAL A 422 -7.55 -5.94 -26.13
CA VAL A 422 -6.74 -5.21 -25.13
C VAL A 422 -7.41 -5.14 -23.76
N ASN A 423 -8.72 -5.35 -23.69
CA ASN A 423 -9.49 -5.39 -22.44
C ASN A 423 -9.58 -6.80 -21.84
N SER A 424 -8.95 -7.80 -22.44
CA SER A 424 -8.98 -9.20 -21.97
C SER A 424 -7.63 -9.65 -21.45
N ALA A 425 -7.61 -10.19 -20.22
CA ALA A 425 -6.40 -10.76 -19.60
C ALA A 425 -5.78 -11.88 -20.46
N ALA A 426 -6.57 -12.59 -21.27
CA ALA A 426 -6.09 -13.64 -22.16
C ALA A 426 -5.15 -13.11 -23.26
N SER A 427 -5.18 -11.80 -23.55
CA SER A 427 -4.35 -11.14 -24.54
C SER A 427 -3.01 -10.63 -23.99
N PHE A 428 -2.68 -10.96 -22.74
CA PHE A 428 -1.42 -10.59 -22.09
C PHE A 428 -0.62 -11.83 -21.69
N ASP A 429 0.69 -11.69 -21.60
CA ASP A 429 1.60 -12.68 -21.02
C ASP A 429 2.43 -12.05 -19.89
N CYS A 430 2.76 -12.86 -18.88
CA CYS A 430 3.75 -12.51 -17.89
C CYS A 430 5.16 -12.80 -18.40
N VAL A 431 5.87 -11.73 -18.77
CA VAL A 431 7.24 -11.77 -19.30
C VAL A 431 8.23 -11.15 -18.32
N ALA A 432 9.53 -11.45 -18.46
CA ALA A 432 10.54 -10.76 -17.67
C ALA A 432 10.48 -9.24 -17.94
N ALA A 433 10.64 -8.43 -16.90
CA ALA A 433 10.83 -6.99 -17.08
C ALA A 433 12.10 -6.75 -17.91
N ASP A 434 11.95 -5.97 -18.98
CA ASP A 434 12.98 -5.57 -19.93
C ASP A 434 13.72 -4.30 -19.51
#